data_AF-A0A8J8PVG0-F1
#
_entry.id   AF-A0A8J8PVG0-F1
#
_cell.length_a   1.000
_cell.length_b   1.000
_cell.length_c   1.000
_cell.angle_alpha   90.00
_cell.angle_beta   90.00
_cell.angle_gamma   90.00
#
_symmetry.space_group_name_H-M   'P 1'
#
loop_
_entity.id
_entity.type
_entity.pdbx_description
1 polymer ?
#
loop_
_entity_poly.entity_id
_entity_poly.type
_entity_poly.pdbx_seq_one_letter_code
_entity_poly.pdbx_strand_id
1 'polypeptide(L)'
;PQRTSPLRPSSPYSASKASADMFVKAYVRTYGVKAVIVRPSNNYGPRQFPEKLIPKTIIRTLLGLPIPIYGDGKQERDWIYVEDTARIIADIIEKFAKWDGDVYNLPGKQVMTNLSVVMTIGEIMGREVRVKFVEDRPGHDRRYCMKPSIEYEVTPLREGLKKTVEWYLNNKWWWEPMLSDKFFKDDLPWR
;
A
#
# COMPACT_ATOMS: atom_id res chain seq x y z
N PRO A 1 12.14 15.12 -19.52
CA PRO A 1 11.37 14.19 -20.39
C PRO A 1 11.52 12.72 -19.93
N GLN A 2 10.72 12.30 -18.95
CA GLN A 2 10.60 10.89 -18.54
C GLN A 2 9.29 10.67 -17.75
N ARG A 3 8.14 11.08 -18.33
CA ARG A 3 6.84 11.12 -17.64
C ARG A 3 5.73 10.25 -18.25
N THR A 4 6.02 9.44 -19.27
CA THR A 4 4.96 8.78 -20.06
C THR A 4 5.25 7.31 -20.28
N SER A 5 5.21 6.52 -19.21
CA SER A 5 4.78 5.13 -19.40
C SER A 5 3.26 5.16 -19.61
N PRO A 6 2.73 4.57 -20.70
CA PRO A 6 1.29 4.51 -20.90
C PRO A 6 0.64 3.75 -19.73
N LEU A 7 -0.51 4.23 -19.26
CA LEU A 7 -1.28 3.53 -18.25
C LEU A 7 -1.76 2.19 -18.83
N ARG A 8 -1.49 1.10 -18.12
CA ARG A 8 -1.88 -0.27 -18.50
C ARG A 8 -2.51 -0.97 -17.29
N PRO A 9 -3.71 -0.55 -16.87
CA PRO A 9 -4.37 -1.15 -15.71
C PRO A 9 -4.75 -2.60 -15.97
N SER A 10 -4.48 -3.46 -14.99
CA SER A 10 -4.69 -4.92 -15.00
C SER A 10 -5.94 -5.39 -14.25
N SER A 11 -6.69 -4.46 -13.64
CA SER A 11 -7.87 -4.76 -12.82
C SER A 11 -8.95 -3.68 -12.98
N PRO A 12 -10.22 -3.97 -12.68
CA PRO A 12 -11.28 -2.95 -12.67
C PRO A 12 -10.98 -1.76 -11.74
N TYR A 13 -10.32 -2.03 -10.60
CA TYR A 13 -9.90 -0.99 -9.65
C TYR A 13 -8.80 -0.09 -10.24
N SER A 14 -7.74 -0.67 -10.81
CA SER A 14 -6.68 0.13 -11.42
C SER A 14 -7.16 0.85 -12.68
N ALA A 15 -8.12 0.28 -13.41
CA ALA A 15 -8.76 0.92 -14.56
C ALA A 15 -9.58 2.14 -14.14
N SER A 16 -10.41 2.04 -13.10
CA SER A 16 -11.20 3.19 -12.62
C SER A 16 -10.31 4.34 -12.11
N LYS A 17 -9.20 4.01 -11.42
CA LYS A 17 -8.21 5.02 -11.00
C LYS A 17 -7.49 5.66 -12.19
N ALA A 18 -7.10 4.88 -13.19
CA ALA A 18 -6.50 5.40 -14.42
C ALA A 18 -7.46 6.33 -15.18
N SER A 19 -8.76 5.99 -15.23
CA SER A 19 -9.78 6.86 -15.81
C SER A 19 -9.97 8.15 -15.03
N ALA A 20 -9.97 8.10 -13.70
CA ALA A 20 -10.06 9.30 -12.85
C ALA A 20 -8.90 10.27 -13.12
N ASP A 21 -7.67 9.77 -13.28
CA ASP A 21 -6.52 10.60 -13.65
C ASP A 21 -6.73 11.30 -15.00
N MET A 22 -7.35 10.63 -15.97
CA MET A 22 -7.66 11.22 -17.27
C MET A 22 -8.73 12.31 -17.16
N PHE A 23 -9.75 12.11 -16.32
CA PHE A 23 -10.75 13.13 -16.04
C PHE A 23 -10.11 14.38 -15.42
N VAL A 24 -9.26 14.23 -14.41
CA VAL A 24 -8.56 15.38 -13.80
C VAL A 24 -7.81 16.18 -14.86
N LYS A 25 -7.04 15.51 -15.72
CA LYS A 25 -6.31 16.17 -16.82
C LYS A 25 -7.24 16.88 -17.81
N ALA A 26 -8.35 16.25 -18.17
CA ALA A 26 -9.34 16.85 -19.07
C ALA A 26 -9.97 18.11 -18.46
N TYR A 27 -10.30 18.09 -17.17
CA TYR A 27 -10.87 19.25 -16.46
C TYR A 27 -9.86 20.38 -16.31
N VAL A 28 -8.60 20.08 -16.03
CA VAL A 28 -7.54 21.10 -15.98
C VAL A 28 -7.37 21.76 -17.35
N ARG A 29 -7.28 20.96 -18.42
CA ARG A 29 -7.11 21.48 -19.79
C ARG A 29 -8.32 22.30 -20.27
N THR A 30 -9.53 21.84 -19.96
CA THR A 30 -10.76 22.43 -20.52
C THR A 30 -11.22 23.63 -19.73
N TYR A 31 -11.10 23.58 -18.39
CA TYR A 31 -11.71 24.57 -17.50
C TYR A 31 -10.70 25.28 -16.59
N GLY A 32 -9.40 24.99 -16.71
CA GLY A 32 -8.37 25.62 -15.87
C GLY A 32 -8.47 25.25 -14.38
N VAL A 33 -9.09 24.11 -14.06
CA VAL A 33 -9.17 23.61 -12.67
C VAL A 33 -7.75 23.45 -12.12
N LYS A 34 -7.49 24.01 -10.95
CA LYS A 34 -6.20 23.87 -10.26
C LYS A 34 -6.13 22.50 -9.59
N ALA A 35 -5.41 21.55 -10.19
CA ALA A 35 -5.29 20.20 -9.66
C ALA A 35 -3.92 19.59 -9.96
N VAL A 36 -3.54 18.60 -9.15
CA VAL A 36 -2.41 17.69 -9.36
C VAL A 36 -2.86 16.26 -9.06
N ILE A 37 -2.15 15.28 -9.61
CA ILE A 37 -2.42 13.85 -9.41
C ILE A 37 -1.25 13.26 -8.63
N VAL A 38 -1.52 12.60 -7.52
CA VAL A 38 -0.49 11.91 -6.70
C VAL A 38 -0.70 10.41 -6.76
N ARG A 39 0.38 9.67 -7.02
CA ARG A 39 0.39 8.20 -7.16
C ARG A 39 1.41 7.58 -6.21
N PRO A 40 1.03 7.29 -4.96
CA PRO A 40 1.91 6.62 -4.02
C PRO A 40 2.00 5.12 -4.27
N SER A 41 3.08 4.50 -3.76
CA SER A 41 3.20 3.04 -3.70
C SER A 41 2.36 2.46 -2.54
N ASN A 42 2.56 1.18 -2.20
CA ASN A 42 1.77 0.49 -1.18
C ASN A 42 1.97 1.14 0.19
N ASN A 43 0.94 1.84 0.65
CA ASN A 43 0.91 2.44 1.96
C ASN A 43 0.71 1.38 3.05
N TYR A 44 1.36 1.60 4.20
CA TYR A 44 1.15 0.81 5.41
C TYR A 44 1.32 1.69 6.65
N GLY A 45 0.68 1.29 7.76
CA GLY A 45 0.76 2.01 9.02
C GLY A 45 -0.50 1.94 9.87
N PRO A 46 -0.62 2.86 10.85
CA PRO A 46 -1.81 3.04 11.68
C PRO A 46 -3.11 3.12 10.86
N ARG A 47 -4.19 2.56 11.41
CA ARG A 47 -5.56 2.61 10.86
C ARG A 47 -5.76 1.95 9.48
N GLN A 48 -4.82 1.13 9.02
CA GLN A 48 -5.02 0.30 7.84
C GLN A 48 -5.95 -0.89 8.15
N PHE A 49 -6.96 -1.15 7.34
CA PHE A 49 -7.95 -2.19 7.66
C PHE A 49 -7.32 -3.58 7.83
N PRO A 50 -7.82 -4.41 8.79
CA PRO A 50 -7.29 -5.75 9.09
C PRO A 50 -7.22 -6.74 7.92
N GLU A 51 -7.95 -6.49 6.84
CA GLU A 51 -7.90 -7.32 5.62
C GLU A 51 -6.56 -7.23 4.87
N LYS A 52 -5.80 -6.13 5.04
CA LYS A 52 -4.55 -5.88 4.31
C LYS A 52 -3.40 -6.71 4.89
N LEU A 53 -2.40 -7.03 4.06
CA LEU A 53 -1.31 -7.96 4.39
C LEU A 53 -0.64 -7.67 5.75
N ILE A 54 -0.18 -6.44 5.97
CA ILE A 54 0.58 -6.08 7.18
C ILE A 54 -0.31 -6.16 8.44
N PRO A 55 -1.49 -5.49 8.50
CA PRO A 55 -2.42 -5.63 9.63
C PRO A 55 -2.86 -7.07 9.86
N LYS A 56 -3.22 -7.81 8.79
CA LYS A 56 -3.64 -9.22 8.86
C LYS A 56 -2.55 -10.07 9.50
N THR A 57 -1.30 -9.85 9.10
CA THR A 57 -0.15 -10.57 9.65
C THR A 57 0.03 -10.29 11.13
N ILE A 58 0.02 -9.01 11.54
CA ILE A 58 0.18 -8.64 12.95
C ILE A 58 -0.92 -9.29 13.79
N ILE A 59 -2.19 -9.13 13.39
CA ILE A 59 -3.34 -9.61 14.16
C ILE A 59 -3.38 -11.15 14.16
N ARG A 60 -3.17 -11.84 13.04
CA ARG A 60 -3.18 -13.30 13.01
C ARG A 60 -2.01 -13.89 13.79
N THR A 61 -0.83 -13.27 13.76
CA THR A 61 0.29 -13.67 14.64
C THR A 61 -0.05 -13.49 16.12
N LEU A 62 -0.76 -12.43 16.50
CA LEU A 62 -1.22 -12.22 17.88
C LEU A 62 -2.23 -13.27 18.33
N LEU A 63 -3.15 -13.64 17.45
CA LEU A 63 -4.19 -14.64 17.70
C LEU A 63 -3.70 -16.07 17.52
N GLY A 64 -2.42 -16.27 17.15
CA GLY A 64 -1.89 -17.57 16.78
C GLY A 64 -2.72 -18.20 15.68
N LEU A 65 -3.00 -17.50 14.58
CA LEU A 65 -3.70 -17.99 13.40
C LEU A 65 -2.74 -18.04 12.21
N PRO A 66 -2.94 -18.95 11.24
CA PRO A 66 -2.07 -19.01 10.07
C PRO A 66 -2.31 -17.81 9.14
N ILE A 67 -1.28 -17.23 8.53
CA ILE A 67 -1.36 -16.09 7.60
C ILE A 67 -1.53 -16.64 6.17
N PRO A 68 -2.64 -16.32 5.48
CA PRO A 68 -2.82 -16.71 4.09
C PRO A 68 -1.90 -15.90 3.18
N ILE A 69 -1.05 -16.59 2.42
CA ILE A 69 -0.18 -16.02 1.38
C ILE A 69 -0.66 -16.50 0.02
N TYR A 70 -1.00 -15.56 -0.85
CA TYR A 70 -1.49 -15.85 -2.20
C TYR A 70 -0.36 -16.32 -3.12
N GLY A 71 -0.60 -17.41 -3.86
CA GLY A 71 0.38 -17.98 -4.78
C GLY A 71 1.62 -18.48 -4.05
N ASP A 72 2.80 -18.08 -4.53
CA ASP A 72 4.09 -18.44 -3.93
C ASP A 72 4.65 -17.37 -2.96
N GLY A 73 3.90 -16.28 -2.75
CA GLY A 73 4.30 -15.16 -1.90
C GLY A 73 5.45 -14.31 -2.43
N LYS A 74 5.91 -14.55 -3.66
CA LYS A 74 7.04 -13.83 -4.28
C LYS A 74 6.63 -12.53 -4.98
N GLN A 75 5.36 -12.12 -4.85
CA GLN A 75 4.94 -10.83 -5.41
C GLN A 75 5.71 -9.69 -4.73
N GLU A 76 6.35 -8.85 -5.53
CA GLU A 76 7.15 -7.72 -5.05
C GLU A 76 6.28 -6.47 -4.97
N ARG A 77 6.34 -5.79 -3.83
CA ARG A 77 5.65 -4.52 -3.58
C ARG A 77 6.63 -3.50 -3.06
N ASP A 78 6.43 -2.25 -3.48
CA ASP A 78 7.16 -1.09 -2.97
C ASP A 78 6.36 -0.45 -1.83
N TRP A 79 6.95 -0.40 -0.64
CA TRP A 79 6.25 -0.02 0.59
C TRP A 79 6.64 1.39 1.05
N ILE A 80 5.65 2.20 1.38
CA ILE A 80 5.85 3.54 1.95
C ILE A 80 5.03 3.69 3.23
N TYR A 81 5.67 4.21 4.29
CA TYR A 81 4.96 4.44 5.56
C TYR A 81 3.94 5.58 5.38
N VAL A 82 2.76 5.42 5.97
CA VAL A 82 1.61 6.31 5.69
C VAL A 82 1.88 7.77 6.06
N GLU A 83 2.64 8.02 7.13
CA GLU A 83 3.01 9.38 7.53
C GLU A 83 3.97 10.04 6.54
N ASP A 84 4.87 9.28 5.91
CA ASP A 84 5.72 9.82 4.84
C ASP A 84 4.87 10.21 3.64
N THR A 85 3.90 9.37 3.24
CA THR A 85 2.99 9.72 2.15
C THR A 85 2.23 11.01 2.46
N ALA A 86 1.70 11.16 3.68
CA ALA A 86 0.99 12.37 4.09
C ALA A 86 1.90 13.60 4.07
N ARG A 87 3.10 13.50 4.64
CA ARG A 87 4.09 14.58 4.63
C ARG A 87 4.48 15.00 3.22
N ILE A 88 4.75 14.04 2.34
CA ILE A 88 5.16 14.33 0.96
C ILE A 88 3.99 14.94 0.17
N ILE A 89 2.75 14.54 0.42
CA ILE A 89 1.57 15.20 -0.18
C ILE A 89 1.49 16.66 0.26
N ALA A 90 1.71 16.95 1.55
CA ALA A 90 1.75 18.34 2.04
C ALA A 90 2.87 19.14 1.36
N ASP A 91 4.08 18.58 1.28
CA ASP A 91 5.21 19.20 0.58
C ASP A 91 4.88 19.47 -0.90
N ILE A 92 4.21 18.54 -1.59
CA ILE A 92 3.76 18.75 -2.98
C ILE A 92 2.85 19.96 -3.05
N ILE A 93 1.82 20.02 -2.23
CA ILE A 93 0.82 21.09 -2.24
C ILE A 93 1.49 22.46 -2.00
N GLU A 94 2.40 22.53 -1.03
CA GLU A 94 3.01 23.80 -0.60
C GLU A 94 4.13 24.27 -1.52
N LYS A 95 4.96 23.35 -2.03
CA LYS A 95 6.27 23.71 -2.61
C LYS A 95 6.43 23.31 -4.07
N PHE A 96 5.73 22.29 -4.55
CA PHE A 96 6.01 21.69 -5.86
C PHE A 96 4.86 21.74 -6.85
N ALA A 97 3.62 21.85 -6.38
CA ALA A 97 2.42 21.76 -7.20
C ALA A 97 2.34 22.93 -8.18
N LYS A 98 2.41 22.61 -9.48
CA LYS A 98 2.16 23.57 -10.56
C LYS A 98 0.68 23.80 -10.83
N TRP A 99 -0.19 22.94 -10.29
CA TRP A 99 -1.65 22.99 -10.43
C TRP A 99 -2.14 22.91 -11.88
N ASP A 100 -1.38 22.24 -12.75
CA ASP A 100 -1.60 22.10 -14.19
C ASP A 100 -1.96 20.65 -14.60
N GLY A 101 -2.44 19.84 -13.65
CA GLY A 101 -2.79 18.44 -13.88
C GLY A 101 -1.58 17.51 -13.92
N ASP A 102 -0.42 17.99 -13.47
CA ASP A 102 0.80 17.23 -13.34
C ASP A 102 0.66 16.02 -12.42
N VAL A 103 1.46 15.00 -12.72
CA VAL A 103 1.48 13.73 -11.98
C VAL A 103 2.74 13.66 -11.12
N TYR A 104 2.57 13.34 -9.85
CA TYR A 104 3.62 13.10 -8.87
C TYR A 104 3.58 11.64 -8.41
N ASN A 105 4.54 10.84 -8.88
CA ASN A 105 4.73 9.47 -8.41
C ASN A 105 5.54 9.48 -7.11
N LEU A 106 5.07 8.74 -6.11
CA LEU A 106 5.67 8.63 -4.78
C LEU A 106 6.03 7.17 -4.45
N PRO A 107 7.09 6.59 -5.06
CA PRO A 107 7.63 5.31 -4.61
C PRO A 107 8.14 5.38 -3.18
N GLY A 108 7.95 4.30 -2.44
CA GLY A 108 8.56 4.06 -1.14
C GLY A 108 10.05 3.70 -1.24
N LYS A 109 10.54 3.38 -2.45
CA LYS A 109 11.93 2.96 -2.73
C LYS A 109 12.36 1.73 -1.92
N GLN A 110 11.41 0.92 -1.46
CA GLN A 110 11.61 -0.20 -0.53
C GLN A 110 10.83 -1.42 -1.01
N VAL A 111 11.39 -2.07 -2.03
CA VAL A 111 10.80 -3.24 -2.67
C VAL A 111 11.06 -4.48 -1.83
N MET A 112 9.99 -5.19 -1.48
CA MET A 112 10.07 -6.44 -0.72
C MET A 112 8.99 -7.42 -1.17
N THR A 113 9.27 -8.73 -1.09
CA THR A 113 8.23 -9.75 -1.34
C THR A 113 7.22 -9.80 -0.21
N ASN A 114 5.99 -10.21 -0.51
CA ASN A 114 4.96 -10.41 0.51
C ASN A 114 5.42 -11.37 1.61
N LEU A 115 6.07 -12.49 1.24
CA LEU A 115 6.58 -13.46 2.22
C LEU A 115 7.64 -12.83 3.13
N SER A 116 8.59 -12.08 2.58
CA SER A 116 9.63 -11.43 3.37
C SER A 116 9.06 -10.40 4.35
N VAL A 117 8.06 -9.61 3.95
CA VAL A 117 7.36 -8.67 4.85
C VAL A 117 6.73 -9.42 6.02
N VAL A 118 6.07 -10.54 5.75
CA VAL A 118 5.43 -11.38 6.76
C VAL A 118 6.43 -11.93 7.77
N MET A 119 7.57 -12.45 7.30
CA MET A 119 8.64 -12.95 8.16
C MET A 119 9.26 -11.84 9.02
N THR A 120 9.52 -10.66 8.44
CA THR A 120 10.05 -9.50 9.18
C THR A 120 9.10 -9.03 10.28
N ILE A 121 7.78 -9.07 10.06
CA ILE A 121 6.82 -8.77 11.13
C ILE A 121 6.93 -9.78 12.28
N GLY A 122 7.06 -11.07 11.97
CA GLY A 122 7.31 -12.11 12.98
C GLY A 122 8.55 -11.85 13.82
N GLU A 123 9.66 -11.53 13.17
CA GLU A 123 10.91 -11.15 13.83
C GLU A 123 10.75 -9.93 14.75
N ILE A 124 10.07 -8.87 14.26
CA ILE A 124 9.80 -7.66 15.05
C ILE A 124 8.95 -7.98 16.28
N MET A 125 7.97 -8.87 16.15
CA MET A 125 7.08 -9.28 17.23
C MET A 125 7.73 -10.29 18.19
N GLY A 126 8.89 -10.86 17.83
CA GLY A 126 9.50 -11.97 18.56
C GLY A 126 8.60 -13.21 18.59
N ARG A 127 7.84 -13.46 17.52
CA ARG A 127 6.84 -14.54 17.43
C ARG A 127 6.97 -15.31 16.13
N GLU A 128 6.75 -16.62 16.22
CA GLU A 128 6.65 -17.47 15.04
C GLU A 128 5.41 -17.12 14.22
N VAL A 129 5.60 -16.99 12.90
CA VAL A 129 4.54 -16.76 11.93
C VAL A 129 4.22 -18.09 11.26
N ARG A 130 2.95 -18.49 11.28
CA ARG A 130 2.48 -19.71 10.61
C ARG A 130 1.95 -19.36 9.23
N VAL A 131 2.71 -19.62 8.17
CA VAL A 131 2.28 -19.30 6.80
C VAL A 131 1.42 -20.43 6.22
N LYS A 132 0.32 -20.07 5.54
CA LYS A 132 -0.49 -20.98 4.74
C LYS A 132 -0.57 -20.45 3.30
N PHE A 133 -0.03 -21.19 2.35
CA PHE A 133 -0.18 -20.83 0.93
C PHE A 133 -1.60 -21.13 0.46
N VAL A 134 -2.16 -20.19 -0.29
CA VAL A 134 -3.52 -20.25 -0.84
C VAL A 134 -3.48 -19.82 -2.31
N GLU A 135 -4.54 -20.15 -3.05
CA GLU A 135 -4.61 -19.83 -4.48
C GLU A 135 -4.39 -18.35 -4.76
N ASP A 136 -3.68 -18.04 -5.84
CA ASP A 136 -3.43 -16.65 -6.22
C ASP A 136 -4.73 -16.00 -6.73
N ARG A 137 -4.80 -14.67 -6.59
CA ARG A 137 -5.97 -13.93 -7.07
C ARG A 137 -5.80 -13.60 -8.56
N PRO A 138 -6.86 -13.72 -9.39
CA PRO A 138 -6.82 -13.27 -10.78
C PRO A 138 -6.43 -11.78 -10.90
N GLY A 139 -5.55 -11.45 -11.84
CA GLY A 139 -5.12 -10.07 -12.12
C GLY A 139 -4.12 -9.49 -11.12
N HIS A 140 -3.43 -10.34 -10.35
CA HIS A 140 -2.45 -9.90 -9.36
C HIS A 140 -1.08 -9.66 -9.99
N ASP A 141 -0.69 -8.39 -10.16
CA ASP A 141 0.60 -8.05 -10.78
C ASP A 141 1.80 -8.51 -9.96
N ARG A 142 2.87 -8.95 -10.63
CA ARG A 142 4.08 -9.46 -9.97
C ARG A 142 4.98 -8.38 -9.38
N ARG A 143 5.11 -7.23 -10.04
CA ARG A 143 6.03 -6.15 -9.63
C ARG A 143 5.52 -4.78 -10.07
N TYR A 144 5.64 -3.79 -9.18
CA TYR A 144 5.44 -2.38 -9.51
C TYR A 144 6.74 -1.61 -9.26
N CYS A 145 7.18 -0.81 -10.23
CA CYS A 145 8.29 0.12 -10.05
C CYS A 145 7.88 1.49 -10.57
N MET A 146 8.14 2.53 -9.78
CA MET A 146 7.90 3.92 -10.14
C MET A 146 9.18 4.73 -9.90
N LYS A 147 9.42 5.74 -10.74
CA LYS A 147 10.45 6.75 -10.48
C LYS A 147 9.84 7.91 -9.70
N PRO A 148 10.51 8.42 -8.66
CA PRO A 148 10.00 9.56 -7.88
C PRO A 148 9.93 10.80 -8.76
N SER A 149 8.90 11.63 -8.54
CA SER A 149 8.75 12.90 -9.28
C SER A 149 9.44 14.09 -8.62
N ILE A 150 9.76 13.96 -7.33
CA ILE A 150 10.49 14.92 -6.49
C ILE A 150 11.40 14.14 -5.55
N GLU A 151 12.43 14.79 -5.01
CA GLU A 151 13.30 14.17 -3.99
C GLU A 151 12.67 14.28 -2.60
N TYR A 152 12.75 13.20 -1.84
CA TYR A 152 12.28 13.09 -0.46
C TYR A 152 12.92 11.87 0.19
N GLU A 153 13.01 11.93 1.52
CA GLU A 153 13.35 10.80 2.37
C GLU A 153 12.09 10.06 2.83
N VAL A 154 12.26 8.79 3.17
CA VAL A 154 11.20 7.91 3.66
C VAL A 154 11.71 7.14 4.86
N THR A 155 10.81 6.80 5.77
CA THR A 155 11.08 5.95 6.92
C THR A 155 11.53 4.57 6.41
N PRO A 156 12.67 4.03 6.89
CA PRO A 156 13.09 2.67 6.58
C PRO A 156 12.00 1.65 6.94
N LEU A 157 11.79 0.64 6.08
CA LEU A 157 10.67 -0.29 6.11
C LEU A 157 10.62 -1.02 7.44
N ARG A 158 11.77 -1.50 7.92
CA ARG A 158 11.85 -2.17 9.22
C ARG A 158 11.46 -1.25 10.38
N GLU A 159 11.80 0.03 10.31
CA GLU A 159 11.41 1.01 11.33
C GLU A 159 9.91 1.33 11.27
N GLY A 160 9.37 1.58 10.06
CA GLY A 160 7.94 1.80 9.90
C GLY A 160 7.12 0.58 10.30
N LEU A 161 7.60 -0.65 10.01
CA LEU A 161 6.96 -1.89 10.46
C LEU A 161 6.95 -1.98 11.98
N LYS A 162 8.03 -1.61 12.69
CA LYS A 162 8.04 -1.54 14.16
C LYS A 162 6.98 -0.58 14.69
N LYS A 163 6.92 0.66 14.17
CA LYS A 163 5.89 1.65 14.52
C LYS A 163 4.48 1.12 14.28
N THR A 164 4.31 0.42 13.15
CA THR A 164 3.03 -0.20 12.77
C THR A 164 2.65 -1.30 13.77
N VAL A 165 3.54 -2.26 14.05
CA VAL A 165 3.30 -3.33 15.03
C VAL A 165 2.91 -2.74 16.37
N GLU A 166 3.69 -1.81 16.91
CA GLU A 166 3.41 -1.14 18.18
C GLU A 166 2.02 -0.49 18.20
N TRP A 167 1.64 0.19 17.11
CA TRP A 167 0.31 0.79 16.99
C TRP A 167 -0.81 -0.27 17.08
N TYR A 168 -0.71 -1.39 16.35
CA TYR A 168 -1.73 -2.44 16.43
C TYR A 168 -1.78 -3.12 17.80
N LEU A 169 -0.65 -3.29 18.48
CA LEU A 169 -0.62 -3.84 19.84
C LEU A 169 -1.38 -2.94 20.83
N ASN A 170 -1.20 -1.63 20.69
CA ASN A 170 -1.74 -0.63 21.61
C ASN A 170 -3.17 -0.16 21.25
N ASN A 171 -3.69 -0.52 20.08
CA ASN A 171 -4.99 -0.03 19.57
C ASN A 171 -5.97 -1.15 19.23
N LYS A 172 -6.11 -2.15 20.12
CA LYS A 172 -7.09 -3.24 19.97
C LYS A 172 -8.51 -2.75 19.74
N TRP A 173 -8.91 -1.71 20.48
CA TRP A 173 -10.21 -1.06 20.36
C TRP A 173 -10.57 -0.68 18.92
N TRP A 174 -9.58 -0.41 18.06
CA TRP A 174 -9.79 -0.01 16.69
C TRP A 174 -10.02 -1.20 15.75
N TRP A 175 -9.19 -2.25 15.83
CA TRP A 175 -9.26 -3.38 14.87
C TRP A 175 -10.12 -4.54 15.35
N GLU A 176 -10.30 -4.73 16.66
CA GLU A 176 -11.05 -5.85 17.22
C GLU A 176 -12.52 -5.89 16.74
N PRO A 177 -13.24 -4.75 16.68
CA PRO A 177 -14.59 -4.73 16.11
C PRO A 177 -14.65 -5.11 14.63
N MET A 178 -13.53 -5.02 13.90
CA MET A 178 -13.47 -5.30 12.46
C MET A 178 -13.20 -6.78 12.16
N LEU A 179 -12.87 -7.60 13.17
CA LEU A 179 -12.57 -9.02 12.95
C LEU A 179 -13.80 -9.86 12.57
N SER A 180 -15.00 -9.31 12.74
CA SER A 180 -16.23 -9.95 12.26
C SER A 180 -16.33 -10.00 10.74
N ASP A 181 -15.56 -9.17 10.04
CA ASP A 181 -15.57 -9.03 8.58
C ASP A 181 -15.09 -10.30 7.85
N LYS A 182 -15.82 -10.68 6.79
CA LYS A 182 -15.51 -11.82 5.90
C LYS A 182 -14.08 -11.75 5.38
N PHE A 183 -13.59 -10.56 5.02
CA PHE A 183 -12.25 -10.36 4.46
C PHE A 183 -11.11 -10.64 5.45
N PHE A 184 -11.39 -10.66 6.76
CA PHE A 184 -10.43 -11.11 7.77
C PHE A 184 -10.52 -12.61 8.04
N LYS A 185 -11.76 -13.14 8.15
CA LYS A 185 -12.03 -14.54 8.49
C LYS A 185 -11.65 -15.51 7.38
N ASP A 186 -12.02 -15.19 6.15
CA ASP A 186 -11.85 -16.09 5.02
C ASP A 186 -10.44 -15.95 4.45
N ASP A 187 -9.82 -17.10 4.16
CA ASP A 187 -8.53 -17.14 3.49
C ASP A 187 -8.64 -16.77 2.00
N LEU A 188 -9.84 -16.90 1.40
CA LEU A 188 -10.15 -16.62 0.00
C LEU A 188 -11.46 -15.81 -0.14
N PRO A 189 -11.50 -14.54 0.31
CA PRO A 189 -12.76 -13.80 0.47
C PRO A 189 -13.47 -13.41 -0.84
N TRP A 190 -12.81 -13.55 -2.00
CA TRP A 190 -13.39 -13.29 -3.32
C TRP A 190 -14.09 -14.51 -3.93
N ARG A 191 -14.11 -15.65 -3.21
CA ARG A 191 -14.97 -16.79 -3.53
C ARG A 191 -16.32 -16.67 -2.83
#